data_AF-A0A519KRX6-F1
#
_entry.id   AF-A0A519KRX6-F1
#
_cell.length_a   1.000
_cell.length_b   1.000
_cell.length_c   1.000
_cell.angle_alpha   90.00
_cell.angle_beta   90.00
_cell.angle_gamma   90.00
#
_symmetry.space_group_name_H-M   'P 1'
#
loop_
_entity.id
_entity.type
_entity.pdbx_description
1 polymer ?
#
loop_
_entity_poly.entity_id
_entity_poly.type
_entity_poly.pdbx_seq_one_letter_code
_entity_poly.pdbx_strand_id
1 'polypeptide(L)'
;MNLPQTIYKNQELKNAIRIVWQISAIASIALLLILFFADNTWILSAAPTCEYSAKGEECFLCGSTRAFTEIKNFNFKNALALNKLSILLFALMVINALVFANHLFKLIKTKL
;
A
#
# COMPACT_ATOMS: atom_id res chain seq x y z
N MET A 1 12.53 32.37 23.04
CA MET A 1 11.63 31.76 22.04
C MET A 1 12.50 31.08 21.00
N ASN A 2 12.55 29.74 20.99
CA ASN A 2 13.36 28.99 20.03
C ASN A 2 12.70 29.00 18.65
N LEU A 3 13.45 29.38 17.62
CA LEU A 3 12.98 29.46 16.24
C LEU A 3 12.49 28.09 15.72
N PRO A 4 11.52 28.09 14.78
CA PRO A 4 11.04 26.88 14.12
C PRO A 4 12.19 26.25 13.34
N GLN A 5 12.63 25.06 13.76
CA GLN A 5 13.59 24.29 12.98
C GLN A 5 12.92 23.86 11.68
N THR A 6 13.20 24.58 10.60
CA THR A 6 12.81 24.22 9.24
C THR A 6 13.23 22.78 8.97
N ILE A 7 12.23 21.92 8.70
CA ILE A 7 12.35 20.46 8.43
C ILE A 7 13.52 20.12 7.51
N TYR A 8 13.90 21.04 6.61
CA TYR A 8 14.99 20.89 5.66
C TYR A 8 16.40 20.74 6.26
N LYS A 9 16.68 21.19 7.48
CA LYS A 9 18.03 21.08 8.09
C LYS A 9 18.22 19.84 8.98
N ASN A 10 17.14 19.15 9.33
CA ASN A 10 17.22 18.01 10.24
C ASN A 10 17.54 16.72 9.47
N GLN A 11 18.82 16.33 9.48
CA GLN A 11 19.30 15.14 8.77
C GLN A 11 18.71 13.85 9.33
N GLU A 12 18.51 13.77 10.64
CA GLU A 12 17.89 12.62 11.31
C GLU A 12 16.45 12.43 10.83
N LEU A 13 15.67 13.51 10.75
CA LEU A 13 14.30 13.45 10.25
C LEU A 13 14.24 13.01 8.77
N LYS A 14 15.16 13.50 7.93
CA LYS A 14 15.25 13.07 6.52
C LYS A 14 15.56 11.57 6.42
N ASN A 15 16.48 11.07 7.25
CA ASN A 15 16.82 9.66 7.30
C ASN A 15 15.62 8.82 7.76
N ALA A 16 14.92 9.26 8.81
CA ALA A 16 13.73 8.59 9.33
C ALA A 16 12.61 8.51 8.27
N ILE A 17 12.28 9.62 7.60
CA ILE A 17 11.27 9.64 6.52
C ILE A 17 11.67 8.69 5.40
N ARG A 18 12.95 8.67 5.01
CA ARG A 18 13.45 7.76 3.98
C ARG A 18 13.27 6.30 4.40
N ILE A 19 13.61 5.94 5.63
CA ILE A 19 13.45 4.56 6.14
C ILE A 19 11.97 4.16 6.13
N VAL A 20 11.07 5.01 6.65
CA VAL A 20 9.63 4.75 6.66
C VAL A 20 9.10 4.54 5.23
N TRP A 21 9.52 5.38 4.28
CA TRP A 21 9.16 5.23 2.88
C TRP A 21 9.66 3.91 2.27
N GLN A 22 10.89 3.49 2.59
CA GLN A 22 11.42 2.21 2.10
C GLN A 22 10.64 1.02 2.66
N ILE A 23 10.32 1.04 3.97
CA ILE A 23 9.52 -0.02 4.61
C ILE A 23 8.14 -0.09 3.97
N SER A 24 7.47 1.05 3.77
CA SER A 24 6.14 1.07 3.16
C SER A 24 6.16 0.62 1.70
N ALA A 25 7.21 0.93 0.94
CA ALA A 25 7.40 0.45 -0.42
C ALA A 25 7.63 -1.06 -0.48
N ILE A 26 8.49 -1.61 0.38
CA ILE A 26 8.73 -3.06 0.48
C ILE A 26 7.44 -3.79 0.84
N ALA A 27 6.69 -3.30 1.83
CA ALA A 27 5.39 -3.86 2.19
C ALA A 27 4.39 -3.80 1.02
N SER A 28 4.36 -2.68 0.28
CA SER A 28 3.50 -2.53 -0.89
C SER A 28 3.82 -3.57 -1.97
N ILE A 29 5.12 -3.76 -2.27
CA ILE A 29 5.58 -4.77 -3.23
C ILE A 29 5.20 -6.17 -2.74
N ALA A 30 5.46 -6.51 -1.48
CA ALA A 30 5.11 -7.82 -0.93
C ALA A 30 3.60 -8.11 -1.06
N LEU A 31 2.75 -7.14 -0.72
CA LEU A 31 1.30 -7.28 -0.88
C LEU A 31 0.87 -7.45 -2.33
N LEU A 32 1.46 -6.69 -3.27
CA LEU A 32 1.18 -6.84 -4.70
C LEU A 32 1.64 -8.22 -5.21
N LEU A 33 2.82 -8.69 -4.80
CA LEU A 33 3.30 -10.03 -5.16
C LEU A 33 2.36 -11.10 -4.63
N ILE A 34 1.94 -11.03 -3.37
CA ILE A 34 0.95 -11.97 -2.82
C ILE A 34 -0.35 -11.91 -3.63
N LEU A 35 -0.87 -10.72 -3.91
CA LEU A 35 -2.12 -10.56 -4.65
C LEU A 35 -2.08 -11.19 -6.05
N PHE A 36 -0.99 -10.99 -6.78
CA PHE A 36 -0.86 -11.44 -8.18
C PHE A 36 -0.40 -12.90 -8.32
N PHE A 37 0.40 -13.41 -7.38
CA PHE A 37 0.99 -14.75 -7.48
C PHE A 37 0.36 -15.80 -6.56
N ALA A 38 -0.35 -15.39 -5.50
CA ALA A 38 -1.07 -16.35 -4.65
C ALA A 38 -2.51 -16.58 -5.12
N ASP A 39 -3.06 -17.73 -4.74
CA ASP A 39 -4.42 -18.11 -5.05
C ASP A 39 -5.45 -17.25 -4.28
N ASN A 40 -6.54 -16.87 -4.95
CA ASN A 40 -7.56 -16.02 -4.35
C ASN A 40 -8.24 -16.68 -3.15
N THR A 41 -8.47 -17.99 -3.17
CA THR A 41 -9.13 -18.70 -2.05
C THR A 41 -8.26 -18.71 -0.81
N TRP A 42 -6.94 -18.83 -1.00
CA TRP A 42 -5.97 -18.72 0.10
C TRP A 42 -5.91 -17.31 0.67
N ILE A 43 -5.82 -16.28 -0.17
CA ILE A 43 -5.82 -14.87 0.26
C ILE A 43 -7.08 -14.54 1.06
N LEU A 44 -8.24 -14.96 0.57
CA LEU A 44 -9.53 -14.63 1.19
C LEU A 44 -9.81 -15.44 2.46
N SER A 45 -9.28 -16.66 2.58
CA SER A 45 -9.43 -17.46 3.81
C SER A 45 -8.47 -17.01 4.91
N ALA A 46 -7.31 -16.46 4.57
CA ALA A 46 -6.38 -15.86 5.52
C ALA A 46 -6.81 -14.45 5.99
N ALA A 47 -7.72 -13.79 5.26
CA ALA A 47 -8.17 -12.45 5.59
C ALA A 47 -9.09 -12.46 6.83
N PRO A 48 -8.82 -11.65 7.87
CA PRO A 48 -9.66 -11.60 9.05
C PRO A 48 -11.03 -10.99 8.71
N THR A 49 -12.06 -11.48 9.39
CA THR A 49 -13.39 -10.86 9.35
C THR A 49 -13.34 -9.51 10.07
N CYS A 50 -13.84 -8.45 9.43
CA CYS A 50 -13.94 -7.14 10.06
C CYS A 50 -15.10 -7.13 11.06
N GLU A 51 -14.80 -6.93 12.34
CA GLU A 51 -15.83 -6.93 13.41
C GLU A 51 -16.89 -5.83 13.24
N TYR A 52 -16.49 -4.64 12.78
CA TYR A 52 -17.42 -3.53 12.53
C TYR A 52 -18.45 -3.92 11.46
N SER A 53 -17.99 -4.51 10.35
CA SER A 53 -18.88 -5.01 9.31
C SER A 53 -19.76 -6.16 9.78
N ALA A 54 -19.27 -7.02 10.68
CA ALA A 54 -20.07 -8.09 11.28
C ALA A 54 -21.20 -7.55 12.17
N LYS A 55 -21.03 -6.35 12.75
CA LYS A 55 -22.04 -5.62 13.52
C LYS A 55 -22.95 -4.75 12.66
N GLY A 56 -22.77 -4.73 11.34
CA GLY A 56 -23.51 -3.87 10.42
C GLY A 56 -23.05 -2.39 10.46
N GLU A 57 -21.90 -2.11 11.06
CA GLU A 57 -21.34 -0.77 11.13
C GLU A 57 -20.46 -0.47 9.90
N GLU A 58 -20.47 0.78 9.45
CA GLU A 58 -19.63 1.21 8.34
C GLU A 58 -18.16 1.26 8.75
N CYS A 59 -17.30 0.55 8.02
CA CYS A 59 -15.85 0.64 8.18
C CYS A 59 -15.20 1.00 6.85
N PHE A 60 -14.51 2.14 6.84
CA PHE A 60 -13.95 2.75 5.65
C PHE A 60 -12.96 1.86 4.88
N LEU A 61 -12.24 0.99 5.58
CA LEU A 61 -11.26 0.06 5.01
C LEU A 61 -11.75 -1.38 4.96
N CYS A 62 -13.00 -1.65 5.36
CA CYS A 62 -13.56 -2.99 5.26
C CYS A 62 -13.61 -3.44 3.79
N GLY A 63 -13.46 -4.74 3.56
CA GLY A 63 -13.52 -5.32 2.22
C GLY A 63 -12.30 -5.03 1.33
N SER A 64 -11.26 -4.35 1.82
CA SER A 64 -10.08 -3.98 1.01
C SER A 64 -9.43 -5.17 0.30
N THR A 65 -9.22 -6.29 1.01
CA THR A 65 -8.63 -7.50 0.42
C THR A 65 -9.49 -8.05 -0.73
N ARG A 66 -10.81 -8.13 -0.54
CA ARG A 66 -11.77 -8.57 -1.58
C ARG A 66 -11.81 -7.57 -2.75
N ALA A 67 -11.78 -6.27 -2.45
CA ALA A 67 -11.74 -5.23 -3.47
C ALA A 67 -10.46 -5.33 -4.31
N PHE A 68 -9.31 -5.62 -3.70
CA PHE A 68 -8.05 -5.82 -4.42
C PHE A 68 -8.07 -7.07 -5.29
N THR A 69 -8.72 -8.16 -4.87
CA THR A 69 -8.93 -9.34 -5.73
C THR A 69 -9.84 -9.02 -6.91
N GLU A 70 -10.87 -8.21 -6.74
CA GLU A 70 -11.71 -7.74 -7.85
C GLU A 70 -10.94 -6.81 -8.80
N ILE A 71 -10.10 -5.91 -8.28
CA ILE A 71 -9.20 -5.06 -9.07
C ILE A 71 -8.26 -5.91 -9.92
N LYS A 72 -7.66 -6.96 -9.34
CA LYS A 72 -6.83 -7.92 -10.08
C LYS A 72 -7.57 -8.52 -11.28
N ASN A 73 -8.85 -8.81 -11.12
CA ASN A 73 -9.71 -9.37 -12.16
C ASN A 73 -10.34 -8.30 -13.07
N PHE A 74 -9.86 -7.05 -13.03
CA PHE A 74 -10.40 -5.91 -13.78
C PHE A 74 -11.88 -5.58 -13.48
N ASN A 75 -12.41 -6.06 -12.36
CA ASN A 75 -13.80 -5.83 -11.95
C ASN A 75 -13.92 -4.61 -11.02
N PHE A 76 -13.68 -3.43 -11.58
CA PHE A 76 -13.66 -2.18 -10.82
C PHE A 76 -15.02 -1.81 -10.22
N LYS A 77 -16.13 -2.20 -10.86
CA LYS A 77 -17.48 -1.96 -10.35
C LYS A 77 -17.70 -2.65 -9.01
N ASN A 78 -17.36 -3.94 -8.93
CA ASN A 78 -17.48 -4.70 -7.69
C ASN A 78 -16.44 -4.24 -6.66
N ALA A 79 -15.22 -3.90 -7.09
CA ALA A 79 -14.22 -3.34 -6.19
C ALA A 79 -14.70 -2.07 -5.46
N LEU A 80 -15.35 -1.15 -6.19
CA LEU A 80 -15.92 0.08 -5.60
C LEU A 80 -17.12 -0.20 -4.69
N ALA A 81 -17.94 -1.21 -5.02
CA ALA A 81 -19.04 -1.65 -4.18
C ALA A 81 -18.55 -2.24 -2.85
N LEU A 82 -17.41 -2.95 -2.87
CA LEU A 82 -16.78 -3.52 -1.69
C LEU A 82 -16.06 -2.45 -0.86
N ASN A 83 -15.31 -1.56 -1.51
CA ASN A 83 -14.60 -0.48 -0.86
C ASN A 83 -14.32 0.66 -1.85
N LYS A 84 -14.94 1.83 -1.61
CA LYS A 84 -14.83 2.99 -2.50
C LYS A 84 -13.41 3.56 -2.61
N LEU A 85 -12.57 3.41 -1.58
CA LEU A 85 -11.19 3.91 -1.58
C LEU A 85 -10.20 2.90 -2.18
N SER A 86 -10.60 1.65 -2.38
CA SER A 86 -9.71 0.57 -2.82
C SER A 86 -8.94 0.89 -4.10
N ILE A 87 -9.59 1.50 -5.09
CA ILE A 87 -8.93 1.86 -6.35
C ILE A 87 -7.81 2.87 -6.11
N LEU A 88 -8.06 3.90 -5.30
CA LEU A 88 -7.06 4.91 -4.98
C LEU A 88 -5.90 4.29 -4.20
N LEU A 89 -6.20 3.49 -3.17
CA LEU A 89 -5.17 2.80 -2.36
C LEU A 89 -4.31 1.87 -3.21
N PHE A 90 -4.95 1.09 -4.09
CA PHE A 90 -4.26 0.19 -5.01
C PHE A 90 -3.33 0.97 -5.95
N ALA A 91 -3.82 2.06 -6.54
CA ALA A 91 -3.01 2.92 -7.42
C ALA A 91 -1.82 3.51 -6.67
N LEU A 92 -2.00 4.00 -5.44
CA LEU A 92 -0.91 4.52 -4.62
C LEU A 92 0.12 3.45 -4.30
N MET A 93 -0.28 2.21 -4.01
CA MET A 93 0.64 1.10 -3.78
C MET A 93 1.45 0.75 -5.03
N VAL A 94 0.81 0.68 -6.19
CA VAL A 94 1.49 0.43 -7.47
C VAL A 94 2.48 1.54 -7.79
N ILE A 95 2.05 2.81 -7.68
CA ILE A 95 2.93 3.96 -7.90
C ILE A 95 4.11 3.94 -6.93
N ASN A 96 3.87 3.69 -5.64
CA ASN A 96 4.92 3.61 -4.63
C ASN A 96 5.94 2.51 -4.94
N ALA A 97 5.48 1.33 -5.36
CA ALA A 97 6.33 0.23 -5.79
C ALA A 97 7.19 0.61 -7.02
N LEU A 98 6.60 1.25 -8.03
CA LEU A 98 7.31 1.70 -9.23
C LEU A 98 8.36 2.78 -8.93
N VAL A 99 8.02 3.76 -8.09
CA VAL A 99 8.95 4.81 -7.66
C VAL A 99 10.13 4.20 -6.89
N PHE A 100 9.88 3.24 -6.01
CA PHE A 100 10.92 2.54 -5.28
C PHE A 100 11.81 1.69 -6.19
N ALA A 101 11.23 0.97 -7.15
CA ALA A 101 11.99 0.19 -8.13
C ALA A 101 12.91 1.10 -8.98
N ASN A 102 12.41 2.24 -9.45
CA ASN A 102 13.22 3.24 -10.16
C ASN A 102 14.34 3.80 -9.28
N HIS A 103 14.07 4.07 -8.00
CA HIS A 103 15.08 4.52 -7.05
C HIS A 103 16.19 3.47 -6.87
N LEU A 104 15.85 2.19 -6.72
CA LEU A 104 16.84 1.10 -6.65
C LEU A 104 17.66 0.98 -7.94
N PHE A 105 17.00 1.06 -9.10
CA PHE A 105 17.69 1.02 -10.40
C PHE A 105 18.74 2.13 -10.53
N LYS A 106 18.39 3.37 -10.14
CA LYS A 106 19.32 4.51 -10.13
C LYS A 106 20.49 4.29 -9.17
N LEU A 107 20.23 3.73 -7.98
CA LEU A 107 21.29 3.42 -7.01
C LEU A 107 22.26 2.36 -7.54
N ILE A 108 21.75 1.33 -8.20
CA ILE A 108 22.58 0.27 -8.82
C ILE A 108 23.44 0.88 -9.93
N LYS A 109 22.84 1.67 -10.83
CA LYS A 109 23.56 2.34 -11.92
C LYS A 109 24.66 3.30 -11.44
N THR A 110 24.49 3.91 -10.28
CA THR A 110 25.49 4.84 -9.71
C THR A 110 26.67 4.10 -9.07
N LYS A 111 26.51 2.81 -8.74
CA LYS A 111 27.55 1.98 -8.12
C LYS A 111 28.37 1.14 -9.12
N LEU A 112 27.87 0.98 -10.35
CA LEU A 112 28.55 0.36 -11.48
C LEU A 112 29.39 1.40 -12.23
#